data_AF-A0A2V6X371-F1
#
_entry.id   AF-A0A2V6X371-F1
#
_cell.length_a   1.000
_cell.length_b   1.000
_cell.length_c   1.000
_cell.angle_alpha   90.00
_cell.angle_beta   90.00
_cell.angle_gamma   90.00
#
_symmetry.space_group_name_H-M   'P 1'
#
loop_
_entity.id
_entity.type
_entity.pdbx_description
1 polymer ?
#
loop_
_entity_poly.entity_id
_entity_poly.type
_entity_poly.pdbx_seq_one_letter_code
_entity_poly.pdbx_strand_id
1 'polypeptide(L)'
;MSASAPRLVQYLLGQVAVVEHLDEAESLWRRNGVVATYVTPGGEVLGPTGRLHGGGDQTASATEHSLLARKRQLRELESEVQRLSSVVEAGQAEITTLGAEFATLREQIGELARAVQARLAERLAGDKDVERAGQEYARVQRHVETVE
;
A
#
# COMPACT_ATOMS: atom_id res chain seq x y z
N MET A 1 -25.63 11.63 28.64
CA MET A 1 -24.38 11.75 29.42
C MET A 1 -23.38 10.76 28.85
N SER A 2 -22.35 11.24 28.14
CA SER A 2 -21.36 10.36 27.50
C SER A 2 -20.50 9.70 28.59
N ALA A 3 -20.71 8.40 28.82
CA ALA A 3 -19.83 7.62 29.67
C ALA A 3 -18.46 7.56 29.00
N SER A 4 -17.52 8.36 29.50
CA SER A 4 -16.09 8.25 29.14
C SER A 4 -15.69 6.77 29.23
N ALA A 5 -15.09 6.23 28.17
CA ALA A 5 -14.79 4.80 28.02
C ALA A 5 -14.17 4.12 29.27
N PRO A 6 -13.28 4.78 30.04
CA PRO A 6 -12.75 4.24 31.31
C PRO A 6 -13.83 3.89 32.34
N ARG A 7 -14.86 4.73 32.51
CA ARG A 7 -15.95 4.49 33.47
C ARG A 7 -16.83 3.33 33.04
N LEU A 8 -17.04 3.16 31.74
CA LEU A 8 -17.81 2.05 31.19
C LEU A 8 -17.04 0.72 31.32
N VAL A 9 -15.73 0.72 31.06
CA VAL A 9 -14.87 -0.46 31.25
C VAL A 9 -14.86 -0.87 32.71
N GLN A 10 -14.68 0.08 33.64
CA GLN A 10 -14.71 -0.21 35.07
C GLN A 10 -16.08 -0.78 35.50
N TYR A 11 -17.18 -0.26 34.95
CA TYR A 11 -18.51 -0.76 35.24
C TYR A 11 -18.75 -2.18 34.71
N LEU A 12 -18.25 -2.49 33.50
CA LEU A 12 -18.44 -3.79 32.87
C LEU A 12 -17.48 -4.87 33.39
N LEU A 13 -16.24 -4.50 33.72
CA LEU A 13 -15.16 -5.45 33.97
C LEU A 13 -14.46 -5.25 35.33
N GLY A 14 -14.85 -4.26 36.14
CA GLY A 14 -14.14 -3.89 37.37
C GLY A 14 -14.24 -4.89 38.52
N GLN A 15 -15.13 -5.88 38.43
CA GLN A 15 -15.26 -6.98 39.39
C GLN A 15 -15.11 -8.35 38.71
N VAL A 16 -14.32 -8.41 37.64
CA VAL A 16 -14.04 -9.64 36.90
C VAL A 16 -12.57 -10.00 37.05
N ALA A 17 -12.28 -11.23 37.45
CA ALA A 17 -10.93 -11.79 37.54
C ALA A 17 -10.78 -12.92 36.51
N VAL A 18 -9.66 -12.96 35.81
CA VAL A 18 -9.33 -14.04 34.87
C VAL A 18 -8.41 -15.03 35.59
N VAL A 19 -8.77 -16.32 35.57
CA VAL A 19 -8.01 -17.42 36.18
C VAL A 19 -7.69 -18.48 35.15
N GLU A 20 -6.60 -19.22 35.30
CA GLU A 20 -6.26 -20.28 34.34
C GLU A 20 -7.23 -21.47 34.46
N HIS A 21 -7.59 -21.83 35.70
CA HIS A 21 -8.43 -22.98 36.01
C HIS A 21 -9.48 -22.66 37.08
N LEU A 22 -10.62 -23.35 37.01
CA LEU A 22 -11.72 -23.13 37.94
C LEU A 22 -11.38 -23.51 39.39
N ASP A 23 -10.52 -24.51 39.59
CA ASP A 23 -10.04 -24.93 40.92
C ASP A 23 -9.33 -23.79 41.66
N GLU A 24 -8.59 -22.95 40.92
CA GLU A 24 -7.93 -21.78 41.46
C GLU A 24 -8.97 -20.72 41.90
N ALA A 25 -9.96 -20.46 41.05
CA ALA A 25 -11.07 -19.56 41.39
C ALA A 25 -11.85 -20.02 42.62
N GLU A 26 -12.14 -21.32 42.74
CA GLU A 26 -12.81 -21.88 43.90
C GLU A 26 -11.97 -21.71 45.17
N SER A 27 -10.66 -21.93 45.08
CA SER A 27 -9.74 -21.75 46.21
C SER A 27 -9.69 -20.29 46.68
N LEU A 28 -9.76 -19.32 45.76
CA LEU A 28 -9.81 -17.89 46.06
C LEU A 28 -11.15 -17.49 46.67
N TRP A 29 -12.25 -18.02 46.14
CA TRP A 29 -13.60 -17.74 46.64
C TRP A 29 -13.82 -18.27 48.06
N ARG A 30 -13.41 -19.52 48.35
CA ARG A 30 -13.60 -20.17 49.66
C ARG A 30 -12.81 -19.52 50.81
N ARG A 31 -11.68 -18.87 50.54
CA ARG A 31 -10.78 -18.30 51.57
C ARG A 31 -11.20 -16.90 52.05
N ASN A 32 -12.49 -16.54 52.02
CA ASN A 32 -12.96 -15.15 52.18
C ASN A 32 -12.23 -14.18 51.23
N GLY A 33 -11.90 -14.63 50.03
CA GLY A 33 -11.17 -13.84 49.05
C GLY A 33 -12.01 -12.72 48.44
N VAL A 34 -11.49 -12.12 47.37
CA VAL A 34 -12.15 -11.02 46.66
C VAL A 34 -13.48 -11.49 46.09
N VAL A 35 -14.56 -10.75 46.40
CA VAL A 35 -15.87 -10.95 45.77
C VAL A 35 -15.81 -10.42 44.34
N ALA A 36 -15.61 -11.33 43.41
CA ALA A 36 -15.51 -11.07 41.97
C ALA A 36 -16.15 -12.22 41.18
N THR A 37 -16.45 -11.95 39.92
CA THR A 37 -16.77 -12.97 38.93
C THR A 37 -15.46 -13.50 38.37
N TYR A 38 -15.18 -14.79 38.52
CA TYR A 38 -13.99 -15.43 37.97
C TYR A 38 -14.33 -16.07 36.62
N VAL A 39 -13.45 -15.90 35.63
CA VAL A 39 -13.67 -16.41 34.26
C VAL A 39 -12.40 -17.12 33.78
N THR A 40 -12.53 -18.32 33.24
CA THR A 40 -11.40 -19.02 32.58
C THR A 40 -11.31 -18.65 31.10
N PRO A 41 -10.13 -18.78 30.46
CA PRO A 41 -10.00 -18.66 29.01
C PRO A 41 -10.94 -19.58 28.21
N GLY A 42 -11.34 -20.71 28.82
CA GLY A 42 -12.33 -21.65 28.27
C GLY A 42 -13.78 -21.16 28.36
N GLY A 43 -14.05 -20.02 29.01
CA GLY A 43 -15.38 -19.44 29.13
C GLY A 43 -16.23 -19.98 30.29
N GLU A 44 -15.62 -20.74 31.21
CA GLU A 44 -16.26 -21.13 32.46
C GLU A 44 -16.31 -19.93 33.41
N VAL A 45 -17.39 -19.80 34.17
CA VAL A 45 -17.61 -18.63 35.03
C VAL A 45 -18.04 -19.04 36.43
N LEU A 46 -17.32 -18.56 37.45
CA LEU A 46 -17.73 -18.62 38.85
C LEU A 46 -18.20 -17.23 39.30
N GLY A 47 -19.49 -17.08 39.55
CA GLY A 47 -20.08 -15.83 40.01
C GLY A 47 -19.81 -15.54 41.50
N PRO A 48 -19.98 -14.28 41.94
CA PRO A 48 -19.73 -13.86 43.33
C PRO A 48 -20.61 -14.58 44.36
N THR A 49 -21.79 -15.06 43.94
CA THR A 49 -22.73 -15.84 44.77
C THR A 49 -22.40 -17.34 44.82
N GLY A 50 -21.28 -17.77 44.25
CA GLY A 50 -20.87 -19.19 44.18
C GLY A 50 -21.59 -19.99 43.10
N ARG A 51 -22.34 -19.34 42.21
CA ARG A 51 -22.98 -19.99 41.05
C ARG A 51 -21.92 -20.29 40.00
N LEU A 52 -21.76 -21.57 39.68
CA LEU A 52 -20.95 -22.02 38.57
C LEU A 52 -21.79 -22.07 37.28
N HIS A 53 -21.29 -21.42 36.24
CA HIS A 53 -21.77 -21.58 34.88
C HIS A 53 -20.69 -22.31 34.08
N GLY A 54 -21.00 -23.55 33.69
CA GLY A 54 -20.13 -24.33 32.80
C GLY A 54 -20.04 -23.63 31.45
N GLY A 55 -18.81 -23.47 30.95
CA GLY A 55 -18.59 -23.09 29.56
C GLY A 55 -19.20 -24.18 28.67
N GLY A 56 -19.90 -23.78 27.60
CA GLY A 56 -20.40 -24.73 26.62
C GLY A 56 -19.25 -25.62 26.12
N ASP A 57 -19.48 -26.92 26.12
CA ASP A 57 -18.55 -28.04 25.90
C ASP A 57 -17.88 -28.06 24.50
N GLN A 58 -17.25 -26.95 24.08
CA GLN A 58 -16.65 -26.77 22.76
C GLN A 58 -15.30 -26.06 22.86
N THR A 59 -14.34 -26.77 23.45
CA THR A 59 -12.97 -26.37 23.86
C THR A 59 -12.02 -25.94 22.71
N ALA A 60 -12.51 -25.50 21.55
CA ALA A 60 -11.68 -24.91 20.51
C ALA A 60 -12.49 -24.04 19.51
N SER A 61 -13.72 -24.43 19.22
CA SER A 61 -14.60 -23.75 18.25
C SER A 61 -15.12 -22.39 18.75
N ALA A 62 -15.26 -22.20 20.06
CA ALA A 62 -15.85 -20.97 20.61
C ALA A 62 -14.93 -19.74 20.53
N THR A 63 -13.61 -19.90 20.59
CA THR A 63 -12.68 -18.77 20.53
C THR A 63 -12.61 -18.16 19.14
N GLU A 64 -12.64 -18.98 18.08
CA GLU A 64 -12.74 -18.53 16.68
C GLU A 64 -14.14 -18.02 16.31
N HIS A 65 -15.17 -18.39 17.07
CA HIS A 65 -16.56 -17.95 16.85
C HIS A 65 -17.04 -16.89 17.84
N SER A 66 -16.16 -16.42 18.72
CA SER A 66 -16.41 -15.32 19.65
C SER A 66 -16.62 -14.01 18.88
N LEU A 67 -17.65 -13.25 19.28
CA LEU A 67 -17.93 -11.93 18.69
C LEU A 67 -16.74 -10.98 18.82
N LEU A 68 -15.94 -11.10 19.90
CA LEU A 68 -14.75 -10.27 20.11
C LEU A 68 -13.61 -10.70 19.17
N ALA A 69 -13.42 -12.00 18.97
CA ALA A 69 -12.42 -12.52 18.04
C ALA A 69 -12.75 -12.11 16.60
N ARG A 70 -14.02 -12.25 16.18
CA ARG A 70 -14.49 -11.77 14.87
C ARG A 70 -14.33 -10.25 14.72
N LYS A 71 -14.64 -9.47 15.76
CA LYS A 71 -14.45 -8.01 15.74
C LYS A 71 -12.97 -7.63 15.62
N ARG A 72 -12.07 -8.38 16.26
CA ARG A 72 -10.63 -8.19 16.12
C ARG A 72 -10.16 -8.54 14.71
N GLN A 73 -10.56 -9.69 14.17
CA GLN A 73 -10.25 -10.10 12.80
C GLN A 73 -10.74 -9.05 11.79
N LEU A 74 -11.97 -8.54 11.92
CA LEU A 74 -12.48 -7.48 11.06
C LEU A 74 -11.60 -6.24 11.08
N ARG A 75 -11.16 -5.78 12.26
CA ARG A 75 -10.25 -4.63 12.38
C ARG A 75 -8.89 -4.87 11.72
N GLU A 76 -8.35 -6.08 11.88
CA GLU A 76 -7.08 -6.47 11.27
C GLU A 76 -7.22 -6.50 9.73
N LEU A 77 -8.31 -7.09 9.21
CA LEU A 77 -8.62 -7.08 7.79
C LEU A 77 -8.85 -5.66 7.24
N GLU A 78 -9.60 -4.81 7.96
CA GLU A 78 -9.82 -3.41 7.59
C GLU A 78 -8.49 -2.65 7.49
N SER A 79 -7.59 -2.86 8.46
CA SER A 79 -6.25 -2.27 8.43
C SER A 79 -5.44 -2.76 7.23
N GLU A 80 -5.54 -4.05 6.90
CA GLU A 80 -4.81 -4.63 5.78
C GLU A 80 -5.36 -4.16 4.44
N VAL A 81 -6.68 -4.05 4.29
CA VAL A 81 -7.33 -3.45 3.12
C VAL A 81 -6.86 -2.01 2.95
N GLN A 82 -6.85 -1.21 4.02
CA GLN A 82 -6.38 0.17 3.95
C GLN A 82 -4.92 0.27 3.49
N ARG A 83 -4.06 -0.62 4.01
CA ARG A 83 -2.65 -0.70 3.63
C ARG A 83 -2.46 -1.11 2.17
N LEU A 84 -3.21 -2.10 1.69
CA LEU A 84 -3.13 -2.54 0.30
C LEU A 84 -3.67 -1.48 -0.66
N SER A 85 -4.76 -0.79 -0.30
CA SER A 85 -5.30 0.31 -1.09
C SER A 85 -4.28 1.43 -1.27
N SER A 86 -3.55 1.83 -0.22
CA SER A 86 -2.54 2.89 -0.34
C SER A 86 -1.35 2.47 -1.21
N VAL A 87 -0.95 1.20 -1.18
CA VAL A 87 0.09 0.65 -2.08
C VAL A 87 -0.38 0.69 -3.53
N VAL A 88 -1.64 0.32 -3.80
CA VAL A 88 -2.22 0.38 -5.15
C VAL A 88 -2.28 1.82 -5.67
N GLU A 89 -2.75 2.75 -4.84
CA GLU A 89 -2.82 4.18 -5.20
C GLU A 89 -1.44 4.75 -5.52
N ALA A 90 -0.42 4.43 -4.70
CA ALA A 90 0.96 4.85 -4.94
C ALA A 90 1.51 4.29 -6.26
N GLY A 91 1.29 2.99 -6.52
CA GLY A 91 1.71 2.36 -7.77
C GLY A 91 1.01 2.93 -9.00
N GLN A 92 -0.27 3.29 -8.90
CA GLN A 92 -1.00 3.95 -9.98
C GLN A 92 -0.47 5.37 -10.27
N ALA A 93 -0.12 6.12 -9.22
CA ALA A 93 0.51 7.44 -9.38
C ALA A 93 1.89 7.33 -10.07
N GLU A 94 2.67 6.32 -9.69
CA GLU A 94 3.97 6.04 -10.33
C GLU A 94 3.79 5.67 -11.81
N ILE A 95 2.88 4.75 -12.14
CA ILE A 95 2.57 4.39 -13.54
C ILE A 95 2.15 5.62 -14.36
N THR A 96 1.34 6.50 -13.78
CA THR A 96 0.89 7.72 -14.46
C THR A 96 2.07 8.66 -14.75
N THR A 97 2.97 8.80 -13.78
CA THR A 97 4.18 9.64 -13.91
C THR A 97 5.12 9.07 -14.97
N LEU A 98 5.46 7.78 -14.90
CA LEU A 98 6.30 7.11 -15.89
C LEU A 98 5.68 7.14 -17.29
N GLY A 99 4.35 7.00 -17.37
CA GLY A 99 3.62 7.10 -18.64
C GLY A 99 3.77 8.49 -19.29
N ALA A 100 3.69 9.55 -18.48
CA ALA A 100 3.91 10.92 -18.95
C ALA A 100 5.36 11.12 -19.41
N GLU A 101 6.35 10.69 -18.62
CA GLU A 101 7.77 10.76 -18.99
C GLU A 101 8.05 10.02 -20.30
N PHE A 102 7.52 8.81 -20.44
CA PHE A 102 7.67 8.02 -21.66
C PHE A 102 7.09 8.73 -22.89
N ALA A 103 5.92 9.37 -22.76
CA ALA A 103 5.32 10.15 -23.84
C ALA A 103 6.23 11.31 -24.26
N THR A 104 6.80 12.05 -23.29
CA THR A 104 7.74 13.16 -23.59
C THR A 104 9.00 12.67 -24.29
N LEU A 105 9.61 11.57 -23.83
CA LEU A 105 10.79 10.99 -24.48
C LEU A 105 10.48 10.54 -25.90
N ARG A 106 9.31 9.95 -26.13
CA ARG A 106 8.88 9.50 -27.46
C ARG A 106 8.72 10.68 -28.43
N GLU A 107 8.18 11.80 -27.95
CA GLU A 107 8.10 13.03 -28.73
C GLU A 107 9.49 13.57 -29.06
N GLN A 108 10.39 13.65 -28.08
CA GLN A 108 11.78 14.08 -28.28
C GLN A 108 12.51 13.22 -29.31
N ILE A 109 12.34 11.89 -29.28
CA ILE A 109 12.90 10.98 -30.30
C ILE A 109 12.38 11.35 -31.70
N GLY A 110 11.08 11.63 -31.82
CA GLY A 110 10.47 12.04 -33.09
C GLY A 110 11.01 13.38 -33.61
N GLU A 111 11.20 14.35 -32.72
CA GLU A 111 11.83 15.64 -33.06
C GLU A 111 13.29 15.47 -33.49
N LEU A 112 14.07 14.68 -32.75
CA LEU A 112 15.47 14.43 -33.07
C LEU A 112 15.61 13.73 -34.43
N ALA A 113 14.74 12.75 -34.71
CA ALA A 113 14.73 12.08 -36.00
C ALA A 113 14.47 13.05 -37.15
N ARG A 114 13.50 13.96 -36.99
CA ARG A 114 13.22 15.03 -37.97
C ARG A 114 14.39 15.97 -38.15
N ALA A 115 15.04 16.39 -37.05
CA ALA A 115 16.21 17.26 -37.09
C ALA A 115 17.39 16.60 -37.82
N VAL A 116 17.62 15.30 -37.61
CA VAL A 116 18.64 14.54 -38.33
C VAL A 116 18.33 14.50 -39.83
N GLN A 117 17.10 14.21 -40.22
CA GLN A 117 16.70 14.19 -41.64
C GLN A 117 16.88 15.57 -42.30
N ALA A 118 16.50 16.65 -41.62
CA ALA A 118 16.68 18.01 -42.11
C ALA A 118 18.17 18.33 -42.35
N ARG A 119 19.04 18.02 -41.38
CA ARG A 119 20.49 18.23 -41.52
C ARG A 119 21.11 17.42 -42.66
N LEU A 120 20.65 16.19 -42.87
CA LEU A 120 21.12 15.37 -43.99
C LEU A 120 20.73 15.99 -45.34
N ALA A 121 19.51 16.53 -45.44
CA ALA A 121 19.05 17.22 -46.64
C ALA A 121 19.84 18.51 -46.90
N GLU A 122 20.08 19.32 -45.85
CA GLU A 122 20.93 20.51 -45.92
C GLU A 122 22.35 20.18 -46.39
N ARG A 123 22.95 19.12 -45.84
CA ARG A 123 24.29 18.67 -46.25
C ARG A 123 24.32 18.28 -47.73
N LEU A 124 23.33 17.51 -48.19
CA LEU A 124 23.26 17.09 -49.60
C LEU A 124 23.06 18.29 -50.54
N ALA A 125 22.27 19.29 -50.13
CA ALA A 125 22.12 20.52 -50.88
C ALA A 125 23.45 21.29 -50.96
N GLY A 126 24.16 21.43 -49.83
CA GLY A 126 25.49 22.04 -49.80
C GLY A 126 26.52 21.33 -50.67
N ASP A 127 26.55 19.99 -50.64
CA ASP A 127 27.43 19.19 -51.49
C ASP A 127 27.16 19.46 -52.99
N LYS A 128 25.89 19.58 -53.39
CA LYS A 128 25.50 19.94 -54.77
C LYS A 128 25.88 21.37 -55.16
N ASP A 129 25.75 22.32 -54.24
CA ASP A 129 26.12 23.71 -54.48
C ASP A 129 27.63 23.85 -54.70
N VAL A 130 28.44 23.11 -53.93
CA VAL A 130 29.90 23.02 -54.12
C VAL A 130 30.23 22.41 -55.48
N GLU A 131 29.57 21.33 -55.87
CA GLU A 131 29.77 20.70 -57.17
C GLU A 131 29.46 21.69 -58.32
N ARG A 132 28.33 22.39 -58.24
CA ARG A 132 27.95 23.42 -59.23
C ARG A 132 28.99 24.53 -59.31
N ALA A 133 29.44 25.06 -58.18
CA ALA A 133 30.47 26.11 -58.14
C ALA A 133 31.78 25.63 -58.77
N GLY A 134 32.17 24.37 -58.54
CA GLY A 134 33.34 23.76 -59.17
C GLY A 134 33.21 23.64 -60.70
N GLN A 135 32.04 23.25 -61.20
CA GLN A 135 31.76 23.18 -62.63
C GLN A 135 31.79 24.58 -63.29
N GLU A 136 31.22 25.59 -62.64
CA GLU A 136 31.26 26.97 -63.13
C GLU A 136 32.68 27.53 -63.12
N TYR A 137 33.45 27.29 -62.06
CA TYR A 137 34.86 27.66 -61.99
C TYR A 137 35.65 27.05 -63.16
N ALA A 138 35.52 25.75 -63.39
CA ALA A 138 36.19 25.06 -64.49
C ALA A 138 35.74 25.55 -65.88
N ARG A 139 34.50 26.03 -66.02
CA ARG A 139 34.02 26.66 -67.26
C ARG A 139 34.67 28.03 -67.47
N VAL A 140 34.71 28.86 -66.44
CA VAL A 140 35.30 30.20 -66.49
C VAL A 140 36.81 30.12 -66.75
N GLN A 141 37.52 29.22 -66.06
CA GLN A 141 38.95 29.03 -66.25
C GLN A 141 39.30 28.67 -67.71
N ARG A 142 38.57 27.71 -68.31
CA ARG A 142 38.75 27.36 -69.74
C ARG A 142 38.51 28.54 -70.67
N HIS A 143 37.54 29.39 -70.35
CA HIS A 143 37.28 30.58 -71.17
C HIS A 143 38.43 31.59 -71.10
N VAL A 144 38.99 31.81 -69.90
CA VAL A 144 40.17 32.66 -69.72
C VAL A 144 41.36 32.12 -70.50
N GLU A 145 41.64 30.82 -70.41
CA GLU A 145 42.75 30.16 -71.14
C GLU A 145 42.60 30.22 -72.67
N THR A 146 41.40 30.44 -73.20
CA THR A 146 41.16 30.52 -74.65
C THR A 146 41.26 31.97 -75.18
N VAL A 147 41.22 32.96 -74.28
CA VAL A 147 41.22 34.40 -74.64
C VAL A 147 42.61 35.03 -74.50
N GLU A 148 43.54 34.38 -73.79
CA GLU A 148 44.98 34.66 -73.83
C GLU A 148 45.68 33.97 -75.01
#